data_AF-A0A3A0ALE1-F1
#
_entry.id   AF-A0A3A0ALE1-F1
#
_cell.length_a   1.000
_cell.length_b   1.000
_cell.length_c   1.000
_cell.angle_alpha   90.00
_cell.angle_beta   90.00
_cell.angle_gamma   90.00
#
_symmetry.space_group_name_H-M   'P 1'
#
loop_
_entity.id
_entity.type
_entity.pdbx_description
1 polymer ?
#
loop_
_entity_poly.entity_id
_entity_poly.type
_entity_poly.pdbx_seq_one_letter_code
_entity_poly.pdbx_strand_id
1 'polypeptide(L)' 'MPGLTHRLQHLFIVRTWREPSTVVASAEWRGMVEHVPTGQRRYFTRLEELDHFILHQMEQAEEEGGSANPP' A
#
# COMPACT_ATOMS: atom_id res chain seq x y z
N MET A 1 2.42 12.11 32.94
CA MET A 1 2.46 12.50 31.52
C MET A 1 2.15 11.25 30.72
N PRO A 2 0.95 11.08 30.12
CA PRO A 2 0.70 9.92 29.30
C PRO A 2 1.55 10.07 28.03
N GLY A 3 2.44 9.10 27.80
CA GLY A 3 3.21 9.02 26.57
C GLY A 3 2.25 8.99 25.39
N LEU A 4 2.49 9.84 24.40
CA LEU A 4 1.77 9.83 23.15
C LEU A 4 2.04 8.47 22.49
N THR A 5 1.13 7.51 22.69
CA THR A 5 1.10 6.30 21.88
C THR A 5 0.82 6.77 20.46
N HIS A 6 1.89 6.92 19.66
CA HIS A 6 1.77 7.33 18.28
C HIS A 6 1.01 6.22 17.56
N ARG A 7 -0.28 6.47 17.27
CA ARG A 7 -1.08 5.52 16.50
C ARG A 7 -0.52 5.53 15.08
N LEU A 8 0.22 4.50 14.71
CA LEU A 8 0.65 4.31 13.33
C LEU A 8 -0.62 4.15 12.48
N GLN A 9 -0.85 5.11 11.60
CA GLN A 9 -1.99 5.16 10.71
C GLN A 9 -1.47 5.07 9.27
N HIS A 10 -1.88 4.01 8.58
CA HIS A 10 -1.63 3.86 7.16
C HIS A 10 -2.85 4.29 6.37
N LEU A 11 -2.63 5.03 5.29
CA LEU A 11 -3.67 5.38 4.33
C LEU A 11 -3.25 4.88 2.96
N PHE A 12 -4.08 4.01 2.39
CA PHE A 12 -3.88 3.47 1.05
C PHE A 12 -5.01 3.93 0.14
N ILE A 13 -4.67 4.44 -1.04
CA ILE A 13 -5.63 4.73 -2.10
C ILE A 13 -5.51 3.60 -3.13
N VAL A 14 -6.57 2.83 -3.30
CA VAL A 14 -6.63 1.76 -4.30
C VAL A 14 -7.60 2.18 -5.41
N ARG A 15 -7.12 2.15 -6.65
CA ARG A 15 -7.94 2.36 -7.85
C ARG A 15 -7.93 1.08 -8.66
N THR A 16 -9.10 0.60 -9.07
CA THR A 16 -9.25 -0.56 -9.95
C THR A 16 -10.08 -0.18 -11.16
N TRP A 17 -9.64 -0.58 -12.34
CA TRP A 17 -10.38 -0.37 -13.58
C TRP A 17 -10.22 -1.58 -14.48
N ARG A 18 -11.19 -1.75 -15.38
CA ARG A 18 -11.12 -2.75 -16.42
C ARG A 18 -10.52 -2.09 -17.66
N GLU A 19 -9.38 -2.59 -18.11
CA GLU A 19 -8.74 -2.07 -19.32
C GLU A 19 -9.59 -2.48 -20.53
N PRO A 20 -10.06 -1.53 -21.36
CA PRO A 20 -10.86 -1.85 -22.52
C PRO A 20 -10.00 -2.56 -23.57
N SER A 21 -10.32 -3.82 -23.86
CA SER A 21 -9.71 -4.56 -24.96
C SER A 21 -10.65 -4.60 -26.16
N THR A 22 -10.08 -4.57 -27.37
CA THR A 22 -10.84 -4.76 -28.64
C THR A 22 -11.34 -6.20 -28.80
N VAL A 23 -10.85 -7.13 -27.99
CA VAL A 23 -11.24 -8.54 -27.94
C VAL A 23 -11.93 -8.80 -26.60
N VAL A 24 -13.24 -9.06 -26.60
CA VAL A 24 -14.08 -9.22 -25.39
C VAL A 24 -13.52 -10.21 -24.35
N ALA A 25 -12.71 -11.18 -24.80
CA ALA A 25 -12.08 -12.19 -23.96
C ALA A 25 -10.81 -11.74 -23.20
N SER A 26 -10.28 -10.53 -23.45
CA SER A 26 -9.01 -10.05 -22.86
C SER A 26 -9.13 -8.77 -22.04
N ALA A 27 -10.34 -8.41 -21.61
CA ALA A 27 -10.54 -7.24 -20.76
C ALA A 27 -9.99 -7.53 -19.35
N GLU A 28 -8.73 -7.16 -19.14
CA GLU A 28 -7.97 -7.41 -17.91
C GLU A 28 -8.33 -6.39 -16.82
N TRP A 29 -8.41 -6.87 -15.58
CA TRP A 29 -8.45 -6.01 -14.42
C TRP A 29 -7.08 -5.44 -14.15
N ARG A 30 -7.02 -4.11 -14.03
CA ARG A 30 -5.83 -3.39 -13.59
C ARG A 30 -6.15 -2.64 -12.32
N GLY A 31 -5.13 -2.45 -11.53
CA GLY A 31 -5.20 -1.64 -10.34
C GLY A 31 -3.94 -0.83 -10.11
N MET A 32 -4.08 0.15 -9.25
CA MET A 32 -2.99 0.95 -8.72
C MET A 32 -3.26 1.20 -7.25
N VAL A 33 -2.23 1.00 -6.43
CA VAL A 33 -2.23 1.31 -5.01
C VAL A 33 -1.20 2.39 -4.74
N GLU A 34 -1.57 3.34 -3.89
CA GLU A 34 -0.71 4.40 -3.39
C GLU A 34 -0.74 4.39 -1.86
N HIS A 35 0.42 4.31 -1.22
CA HIS A 35 0.57 4.55 0.21
C HIS A 35 0.79 6.03 0.43
N VAL A 36 -0.25 6.73 0.90
CA VAL A 36 -0.28 8.19 0.99
C VAL A 36 0.85 8.75 1.88
N PRO A 37 1.18 8.16 3.05
CA PRO A 37 2.25 8.69 3.89
C PRO A 37 3.64 8.68 3.22
N THR A 38 3.96 7.65 2.42
CA THR A 38 5.28 7.54 1.76
C THR A 38 5.26 8.04 0.31
N GLY A 39 4.08 8.27 -0.27
CA GLY A 39 3.90 8.57 -1.69
C GLY A 39 4.27 7.41 -2.62
N GLN A 40 4.56 6.22 -2.09
CA GLN A 40 4.90 5.06 -2.90
C GLN A 40 3.66 4.54 -3.63
N ARG A 41 3.82 4.25 -4.92
CA ARG A 41 2.74 3.75 -5.78
C ARG A 41 3.18 2.52 -6.56
N ARG A 42 2.24 1.58 -6.74
CA ARG A 42 2.46 0.34 -7.49
C ARG A 42 1.22 0.01 -8.31
N TYR A 43 1.43 -0.41 -9.57
CA TYR A 43 0.39 -1.00 -10.40
C TYR A 43 0.34 -2.51 -10.17
N PHE A 44 -0.86 -3.08 -10.19
CA PHE A 44 -1.08 -4.51 -10.05
C PHE A 44 -2.11 -5.00 -11.07
N THR A 45 -2.01 -6.26 -11.46
CA THR A 45 -3.07 -6.95 -12.23
C THR A 45 -3.72 -8.06 -11.43
N ARG A 46 -3.14 -8.43 -10.28
CA ARG A 46 -3.67 -9.42 -9.35
C ARG A 46 -3.80 -8.85 -7.93
N LEU A 47 -4.79 -9.32 -7.18
CA LEU A 47 -5.04 -8.83 -5.81
C LEU A 47 -3.93 -9.24 -4.84
N GLU A 48 -3.24 -10.35 -5.07
CA GLU A 48 -2.16 -10.80 -4.18
C GLU A 48 -0.97 -9.81 -4.19
N GLU A 49 -0.77 -9.07 -5.29
CA GLU A 49 0.25 -8.01 -5.38
C GLU A 49 -0.12 -6.79 -4.53
N LEU A 50 -1.42 -6.52 -4.36
CA LEU A 50 -1.91 -5.48 -3.45
C LEU A 50 -1.65 -5.88 -2.00
N ASP A 51 -1.96 -7.12 -1.63
CA ASP A 51 -1.74 -7.64 -0.27
C ASP A 51 -0.25 -7.56 0.10
N HIS A 52 0.63 -8.00 -0.81
CA HIS A 52 2.08 -7.89 -0.62
C HIS A 52 2.54 -6.44 -0.44
N PHE A 53 1.96 -5.49 -1.17
CA PHE A 53 2.31 -4.09 -1.04
C PHE A 53 1.88 -3.52 0.31
N ILE A 54 0.66 -3.82 0.77
CA ILE A 54 0.13 -3.34 2.05
C ILE A 54 0.98 -3.89 3.21
N LEU A 55 1.25 -5.21 3.23
CA LEU A 55 2.04 -5.84 4.28
C LEU A 55 3.46 -5.27 4.35
N HIS A 56 4.12 -5.11 3.20
CA HIS A 56 5.45 -4.50 3.16
C HIS A 56 5.46 -3.08 3.74
N GLN A 57 4.47 -2.24 3.41
CA GLN A 57 4.39 -0.89 3.95
C GLN A 57 4.09 -0.86 5.45
N MET A 58 3.36 -1.84 5.98
CA MET A 58 3.09 -1.96 7.41
C MET A 58 4.35 -2.36 8.18
N GLU A 59 5.12 -3.35 7.68
CA GLU A 59 6.37 -3.79 8.29
C GLU A 59 7.42 -2.67 8.35
N GLN A 60 7.57 -1.90 7.27
CA GLN A 60 8.53 -0.78 7.22
C GLN A 60 8.22 0.34 8.23
N ALA A 61 6.94 0.61 8.51
CA ALA A 61 6.58 1.62 9.50
C ALA A 61 6.81 1.18 10.95
N GLU A 62 6.76 -0.13 11.22
CA GLU A 62 7.15 -0.68 12.52
C GLU A 62 8.66 -0.54 12.77
N GLU A 63 9.48 -0.73 11.74
CA GLU A 63 10.94 -0.56 11.81
C GLU A 63 11.35 0.91 12.04
N GLU A 64 10.71 1.87 11.37
CA GLU A 64 10.99 3.30 11.56
C GLU A 64 10.57 3.81 12.95
N GLY A 65 9.50 3.27 13.53
CA GLY A 65 9.05 3.58 14.90
C GLY A 65 9.94 2.99 16.00
N GLY A 66 10.71 1.95 15.71
CA GLY A 66 11.60 1.26 16.65
C GLY A 66 13.01 1.84 16.76
N SER A 67 13.45 2.67 15.81
CA SER A 67 14.84 3.17 15.75
C SER A 67 15.11 4.44 16.56
N ALA A 68 14.14 4.99 17.29
CA ALA A 68 14.25 6.29 17.96
C ALA A 68 14.78 6.24 19.42
N ASN A 69 15.59 5.24 19.81
CA ASN A 69 16.22 5.24 21.16
C ASN A 69 17.71 4.90 21.09
N PRO A 70 18.64 5.87 21.19
CA PRO A 70 20.06 5.61 21.36
C PRO A 70 20.40 5.33 22.84
N PRO A 71 21.52 4.65 23.14
CA PRO A 71 22.14 4.72 24.46
C PRO A 71 22.74 6.10 24.76
#